data_AF-A0AAE1EJ52-F1
#
_entry.id   AF-A0AAE1EJ52-F1
#
_cell.length_a   1.000
_cell.length_b   1.000
_cell.length_c   1.000
_cell.angle_alpha   90.00
_cell.angle_beta   90.00
_cell.angle_gamma   90.00
#
_symmetry.space_group_name_H-M   'P 1'
#
loop_
_entity.id
_entity.type
_entity.pdbx_description
1 polymer ?
#
loop_
_entity_poly.entity_id
_entity_poly.type
_entity_poly.pdbx_seq_one_letter_code
_entity_poly.pdbx_strand_id
1 'polypeptide(L)'
;MSEKVQSLAGSIYQEFERMIGRYDEDVVKDLMPLVVNILEGLDLAYTENQEHEVEVELLREDNEQLVTQYEREKQLRKGAEQVSLSLMISVTGVF
;
A
#
# COMPACT_ATOMS: atom_id res chain seq x y z
N MET A 1 12.15 5.16 -11.69
CA MET A 1 12.22 3.98 -12.57
C MET A 1 12.44 2.70 -11.82
N SER A 2 11.36 1.93 -11.63
CA SER A 2 11.38 0.56 -11.13
C SER A 2 12.36 -0.30 -11.93
N GLU A 3 13.13 -1.17 -11.26
CA GLU A 3 14.09 -2.08 -11.92
C GLU A 3 13.44 -2.92 -13.02
N LYS A 4 12.17 -3.29 -12.84
CA LYS A 4 11.37 -4.01 -13.84
C LYS A 4 11.14 -3.18 -15.09
N VAL A 5 10.77 -1.90 -14.93
CA VAL A 5 10.54 -0.97 -16.05
C VAL A 5 11.84 -0.69 -16.77
N GLN A 6 12.95 -0.53 -16.04
CA GLN A 6 14.27 -0.33 -16.61
C GLN A 6 14.74 -1.54 -17.43
N SER A 7 14.55 -2.76 -16.91
CA SER A 7 14.87 -3.98 -17.66
C SER A 7 14.02 -4.11 -18.93
N LEU A 8 12.72 -3.79 -18.86
CA LEU A 8 11.82 -3.84 -20.00
C LEU A 8 12.20 -2.80 -21.05
N ALA A 9 12.50 -1.57 -20.63
CA ALA A 9 12.99 -0.51 -21.50
C ALA A 9 14.26 -0.96 -22.23
N GLY A 10 15.22 -1.55 -21.51
CA GLY A 10 16.45 -2.09 -22.09
C GLY A 10 16.18 -3.13 -23.17
N SER A 11 15.28 -4.09 -22.93
CA SER A 11 14.91 -5.10 -23.94
C SER A 11 14.21 -4.49 -25.15
N ILE A 12 13.35 -3.48 -24.97
CA ILE A 12 12.65 -2.81 -26.07
C ILE A 12 13.63 -1.99 -26.92
N TYR A 13 14.53 -1.23 -26.29
CA TYR A 13 15.54 -0.45 -27.01
C TYR A 13 16.48 -1.33 -27.82
N GLN A 14 16.89 -2.49 -27.29
CA GLN A 14 17.67 -3.47 -28.06
C GLN A 14 16.92 -3.96 -29.31
N GLU A 15 15.59 -4.08 -29.25
CA GLU A 15 14.81 -4.46 -30.42
C GLU A 15 14.66 -3.34 -31.42
N PHE A 16 14.51 -2.10 -30.95
CA PHE A 16 14.57 -0.93 -31.82
C PHE A 16 15.92 -0.82 -32.52
N GLU A 17 17.05 -1.01 -31.84
CA GLU A 17 18.36 -1.03 -32.49
C GLU A 17 18.44 -2.10 -33.59
N ARG A 18 17.90 -3.31 -33.35
CA ARG A 18 17.84 -4.36 -34.36
C ARG A 18 16.95 -3.99 -35.55
N MET A 19 15.84 -3.29 -35.32
CA MET A 19 14.95 -2.81 -36.38
C MET A 19 15.60 -1.70 -37.20
N ILE A 20 16.22 -0.72 -36.54
CA ILE A 20 16.96 0.38 -37.19
C ILE A 20 18.06 -0.20 -38.09
N GLY A 21 18.82 -1.17 -37.57
CA GLY A 21 19.89 -1.81 -38.34
C GLY A 21 19.42 -2.58 -39.59
N ARG A 22 18.14 -2.99 -39.66
CA ARG A 22 17.57 -3.72 -40.82
C ARG A 22 16.74 -2.85 -41.76
N TYR A 23 16.07 -1.83 -41.22
CA TYR A 23 14.99 -1.12 -41.90
C TYR A 23 15.10 0.41 -41.83
N ASP A 24 16.20 0.95 -41.29
CA ASP A 24 16.44 2.38 -41.04
C ASP A 24 15.68 2.94 -39.81
N GLU A 25 16.01 4.16 -39.38
CA GLU A 25 15.43 4.84 -38.20
C GLU A 25 13.97 5.23 -38.40
N ASP A 26 13.56 5.48 -39.64
CA ASP A 26 12.20 5.89 -39.98
C ASP A 26 11.11 4.92 -39.51
N VAL A 27 11.43 3.63 -39.33
CA VAL A 27 10.42 2.64 -38.88
C VAL A 27 10.10 2.70 -37.39
N VAL A 28 10.94 3.34 -36.58
CA VAL A 28 10.72 3.46 -35.12
C VAL A 28 10.43 4.89 -34.66
N LYS A 29 10.69 5.92 -35.49
CA LYS A 29 10.62 7.33 -35.06
C LYS A 29 9.29 7.73 -34.40
N ASP A 30 8.18 7.24 -34.94
CA ASP A 30 6.83 7.57 -34.45
C ASP A 30 6.39 6.61 -33.33
N LEU A 31 6.99 5.41 -33.28
CA LEU A 31 6.69 4.39 -32.27
C LEU A 31 7.44 4.64 -30.95
N MET A 32 8.68 5.12 -31.05
CA MET A 32 9.55 5.40 -29.90
C MET A 32 8.90 6.32 -28.86
N PRO A 33 8.32 7.50 -29.21
CA PRO A 33 7.65 8.35 -28.23
C PRO A 33 6.43 7.69 -27.59
N LEU A 34 5.69 6.84 -28.32
CA LEU A 34 4.56 6.09 -27.75
C LEU A 34 5.04 5.08 -26.71
N VAL A 35 6.11 4.36 -27.01
CA VAL A 35 6.71 3.40 -26.07
C VAL A 35 7.31 4.10 -24.86
N VAL A 36 7.98 5.23 -25.04
CA VAL A 36 8.50 6.05 -23.93
C VAL A 36 7.35 6.47 -23.01
N ASN A 37 6.26 7.03 -23.56
CA ASN A 37 5.09 7.42 -22.78
C ASN A 37 4.48 6.23 -22.02
N ILE A 38 4.44 5.04 -22.61
CA ILE A 38 3.94 3.83 -21.94
C ILE A 38 4.87 3.42 -20.78
N LEU A 39 6.19 3.47 -20.99
CA LEU A 39 7.17 3.12 -19.96
C LEU A 39 7.16 4.12 -18.80
N GLU A 40 7.03 5.42 -19.09
CA GLU A 40 6.88 6.47 -18.09
C GLU A 40 5.57 6.32 -17.30
N GLY A 41 4.45 6.05 -18.00
CA GLY A 41 3.17 5.78 -17.34
C GLY A 41 3.20 4.53 -16.47
N LEU A 42 3.91 3.48 -16.92
CA LEU A 42 4.11 2.27 -16.12
C LEU A 42 4.97 2.55 -14.89
N ASP A 43 6.01 3.38 -15.01
CA ASP A 43 6.84 3.76 -13.86
C ASP A 43 6.06 4.53 -12.80
N LEU A 44 5.26 5.51 -13.24
CA LEU A 44 4.38 6.26 -12.34
C LEU A 44 3.40 5.33 -11.62
N ALA A 45 2.74 4.42 -12.35
CA ALA A 45 1.83 3.45 -11.75
C ALA A 45 2.54 2.53 -10.74
N TYR A 46 3.80 2.16 -10.98
CA TYR A 46 4.59 1.40 -10.01
C TYR A 46 4.88 2.21 -8.74
N THR A 47 5.24 3.49 -8.89
CA THR A 47 5.49 4.39 -7.75
C THR A 47 4.21 4.60 -6.93
N GLU A 48 3.11 4.95 -7.57
CA GLU A 48 1.81 5.13 -6.90
C GLU A 48 1.37 3.86 -6.17
N ASN A 49 1.53 2.69 -6.80
CA ASN A 49 1.18 1.42 -6.16
C ASN A 49 2.06 1.12 -4.94
N GLN A 50 3.35 1.45 -4.98
CA GLN A 50 4.23 1.30 -3.80
C GLN A 50 3.83 2.24 -2.67
N GLU A 51 3.47 3.48 -2.98
CA GLU A 51 2.98 4.44 -1.98
C GLU A 51 1.68 3.95 -1.33
N HIS A 52 0.74 3.43 -2.13
CA HIS A 52 -0.49 2.84 -1.61
C HIS A 52 -0.25 1.58 -0.78
N GLU A 53 0.70 0.71 -1.15
CA GLU A 53 1.07 -0.44 -0.34
C GLU A 53 1.58 -0.03 1.05
N VAL A 54 2.41 1.01 1.11
CA VAL A 54 2.90 1.57 2.38
C VAL A 54 1.75 2.17 3.19
N GLU A 55 0.85 2.93 2.57
CA GLU A 55 -0.32 3.51 3.24
C GLU A 55 -1.23 2.42 3.83
N VAL A 56 -1.48 1.34 3.10
CA VAL A 56 -2.28 0.20 3.57
C VAL A 56 -1.65 -0.45 4.79
N GLU A 57 -0.33 -0.66 4.80
CA GLU A 57 0.37 -1.25 5.96
C GLU A 57 0.32 -0.33 7.19
N LEU A 58 0.48 0.99 7.01
CA LEU A 58 0.33 1.94 8.11
C LEU A 58 -1.08 1.94 8.70
N LEU A 59 -2.11 1.89 7.84
CA LEU A 59 -3.51 1.82 8.29
C LEU A 59 -3.83 0.51 9.01
N ARG A 60 -3.22 -0.60 8.58
CA ARG A 60 -3.34 -1.89 9.27
C ARG A 60 -2.73 -1.83 10.67
N GLU A 61 -1.51 -1.28 10.78
CA GLU A 61 -0.84 -1.13 12.07
C GLU A 61 -1.64 -0.25 13.03
N ASP A 62 -2.15 0.90 12.56
CA ASP A 62 -3.01 1.78 13.37
C ASP A 62 -4.29 1.06 13.83
N ASN A 63 -4.91 0.29 12.93
CA ASN A 63 -6.10 -0.49 13.27
C ASN A 63 -5.84 -1.54 14.36
N GLU A 64 -4.72 -2.27 14.28
CA GLU A 64 -4.33 -3.26 15.30
C GLU A 64 -4.08 -2.60 16.67
N GLN A 65 -3.46 -1.42 16.68
CA GLN A 65 -3.26 -0.65 17.91
C GLN A 65 -4.60 -0.20 18.50
N LEU A 66 -5.51 0.33 17.67
CA LEU A 66 -6.85 0.75 18.10
C LEU A 66 -7.67 -0.42 18.67
N VAL A 67 -7.61 -1.59 18.04
CA VAL A 67 -8.29 -2.81 18.54
C VAL A 67 -7.74 -3.19 19.91
N THR A 68 -6.42 -3.21 20.07
CA THR A 68 -5.78 -3.54 21.35
C THR A 68 -6.19 -2.57 22.46
N GLN A 69 -6.21 -1.27 22.17
CA GLN A 69 -6.64 -0.24 23.11
C GLN A 69 -8.12 -0.41 23.49
N TYR A 70 -8.98 -0.62 22.48
CA TYR A 70 -10.41 -0.86 22.69
C TYR A 70 -10.66 -2.07 23.60
N GLU A 71 -9.96 -3.19 23.38
CA GLU A 71 -10.11 -4.38 24.22
C GLU A 71 -9.69 -4.12 25.67
N ARG A 72 -8.59 -3.38 25.87
CA ARG A 72 -8.14 -2.98 27.20
C ARG A 72 -9.17 -2.12 27.91
N GLU A 73 -9.69 -1.08 27.25
CA GLU A 73 -10.72 -0.21 27.84
C GLU A 73 -12.00 -0.99 28.17
N LYS A 74 -12.42 -1.89 27.27
CA LYS A 74 -13.57 -2.76 27.49
C LYS A 74 -13.41 -3.64 28.73
N GLN A 75 -12.21 -4.18 28.97
CA GLN A 75 -11.91 -4.96 30.18
C GLN A 75 -11.93 -4.08 31.43
N LEU A 76 -11.30 -2.90 31.39
CA LEU A 76 -11.30 -1.95 32.51
C LEU A 76 -12.73 -1.52 32.88
N ARG A 77 -13.58 -1.24 31.88
CA ARG A 77 -14.98 -0.86 32.11
C ARG A 77 -15.76 -1.97 32.80
N LYS A 78 -15.63 -3.22 32.32
CA LYS A 78 -16.26 -4.39 32.97
C LYS A 78 -15.80 -4.55 34.42
N GLY A 79 -14.50 -4.37 34.68
CA GLY A 79 -13.95 -4.43 36.04
C GLY A 79 -14.53 -3.35 36.94
N ALA A 80 -14.62 -2.11 36.46
CA ALA A 80 -15.21 -0.99 37.20
C ALA A 80 -16.71 -1.21 37.49
N GLU A 81 -17.47 -1.73 36.52
CA GLU A 81 -18.88 -2.08 36.67
C GLU A 81 -19.07 -3.15 37.76
N GLN A 82 -18.22 -4.18 37.83
CA GLN A 82 -18.28 -5.21 38.87
C GLN A 82 -17.98 -4.68 40.27
N VAL A 83 -16.96 -3.82 40.40
CA VAL A 83 -16.62 -3.18 41.67
C VAL A 83 -17.76 -2.27 42.14
N SER A 84 -18.33 -1.47 41.23
CA SER A 84 -19.45 -0.58 41.52
C SER A 84 -20.67 -1.37 42.00
N LEU A 85 -21.02 -2.47 41.33
CA LEU A 85 -22.13 -3.34 41.73
C LEU A 85 -21.89 -3.96 43.11
N SER A 86 -20.68 -4.48 43.37
CA SER A 86 -20.31 -5.09 44.65
C SER A 86 -20.39 -4.07 45.80
N LEU A 87 -19.96 -2.83 45.55
CA LEU A 87 -20.07 -1.74 46.50
C LEU A 87 -21.53 -1.38 46.76
N MET A 88 -22.37 -1.31 45.71
CA MET A 88 -23.79 -1.00 45.84
C MET A 88 -24.53 -2.06 46.67
N ILE A 89 -24.26 -3.36 46.45
CA ILE A 89 -24.82 -4.46 47.26
C ILE A 89 -24.42 -4.30 48.73
N SER A 90 -23.14 -4.02 48.98
CA SER A 90 -22.61 -3.83 50.34
C SER A 90 -23.25 -2.64 51.06
N VAL A 91 -23.55 -1.55 50.33
CA VAL A 91 -24.16 -0.32 50.90
C VAL A 91 -25.67 -0.47 51.07
N THR A 92 -26.36 -1.16 50.17
CA THR A 92 -27.82 -1.33 50.24
C THR A 92 -28.24 -2.41 51.24
N GLY A 93 -27.31 -3.22 51.76
CA GLY A 93 -27.57 -4.18 52.84
C GLY A 93 -28.49 -5.34 52.43
N VAL A 94 -28.63 -5.59 51.13
CA VAL A 94 -29.36 -6.76 50.61
C VAL A 94 -28.40 -7.96 50.69
N PHE A 95 -28.53 -8.74 51.75
CA PHE A 95 -27.91 -10.07 51.90
C PHE A 95 -28.75 -11.14 51.18
#